data_AF-A0A7J6QY46-F1
#
_entry.id   AF-A0A7J6QY46-F1
#
_cell.length_a   1.000
_cell.length_b   1.000
_cell.length_c   1.000
_cell.angle_alpha   90.00
_cell.angle_beta   90.00
_cell.angle_gamma   90.00
#
_symmetry.space_group_name_H-M   'P 1'
#
loop_
_entity.id
_entity.type
_entity.pdbx_description
1 polymer ?
#
loop_
_entity_poly.entity_id
_entity_poly.type
_entity_poly.pdbx_seq_one_letter_code
_entity_poly.pdbx_strand_id
1 'polypeptide(L)'
;TESVSSVSSVVANVEWWREHLDKAKRIKWIRQGHEEFCELSSNFTTDEVSTDDPDLPGRKTATKPGAVKFKEPASPPPDYESIDDFETALEVLADASLVVGLHSDQATERIVDFALAAGKPFAVVPCCVYQKCFPDRKLPDGQLVNTYEDFITYLCSKDPRIRTQTLGFDGRNTAVYLPLPDDL
;
A
#
# COMPACT_ATOMS: atom_id res chain seq x y z
N THR A 1 -29.55 22.32 17.38
CA THR A 1 -29.47 21.89 15.97
C THR A 1 -28.22 22.50 15.38
N GLU A 2 -27.07 21.92 15.71
CA GLU A 2 -25.79 22.39 15.19
C GLU A 2 -25.54 21.68 13.86
N SER A 3 -25.39 22.51 12.84
CA SER A 3 -25.31 22.15 11.44
C SER A 3 -23.98 21.47 11.12
N VAL A 4 -24.10 20.29 10.52
CA VAL A 4 -23.05 19.52 9.85
C VAL A 4 -22.43 20.38 8.75
N SER A 5 -21.35 21.11 9.05
CA SER A 5 -20.64 21.93 8.04
C SER A 5 -19.16 21.55 7.89
N SER A 6 -18.68 20.48 8.53
CA SER A 6 -17.26 20.11 8.50
C SER A 6 -16.92 18.97 7.52
N VAL A 7 -17.90 18.41 6.81
CA VAL A 7 -17.70 17.30 5.86
C VAL A 7 -17.13 17.79 4.51
N SER A 8 -16.98 19.11 4.33
CA SER A 8 -16.86 19.74 3.01
C SER A 8 -15.49 19.65 2.33
N SER A 9 -14.40 19.25 2.99
CA SER A 9 -13.09 19.16 2.31
C SER A 9 -12.74 17.74 1.84
N VAL A 10 -13.19 16.71 2.54
CA VAL A 10 -12.93 15.29 2.19
C VAL A 10 -13.89 14.79 1.09
N VAL A 11 -15.08 15.40 1.02
CA VAL A 11 -16.14 15.07 0.05
C VAL A 11 -16.02 15.87 -1.26
N ALA A 12 -15.02 16.75 -1.40
CA ALA A 12 -14.91 17.67 -2.52
C ALA A 12 -14.74 17.00 -3.90
N ASN A 13 -14.52 15.69 -3.98
CA ASN A 13 -14.31 15.01 -5.25
C ASN A 13 -15.02 13.65 -5.34
N VAL A 14 -16.35 13.66 -5.24
CA VAL A 14 -17.22 12.47 -5.39
C VAL A 14 -16.92 11.71 -6.70
N GLU A 15 -16.55 12.39 -7.78
CA GLU A 15 -16.17 11.73 -9.04
C GLU A 15 -14.87 10.95 -8.93
N TRP A 16 -13.82 11.53 -8.31
CA TRP A 16 -12.57 10.83 -8.03
C TRP A 16 -12.83 9.55 -7.24
N TRP A 17 -13.69 9.63 -6.23
CA TRP A 17 -14.07 8.49 -5.40
C TRP A 17 -14.78 7.37 -6.17
N ARG A 18 -15.78 7.74 -6.97
CA ARG A 18 -16.50 6.78 -7.82
C ARG A 18 -15.58 6.11 -8.82
N GLU A 19 -14.68 6.87 -9.44
CA GLU A 19 -13.69 6.34 -10.39
C GLU A 19 -12.76 5.32 -9.72
N HIS A 20 -12.28 5.60 -8.50
CA HIS A 20 -11.37 4.71 -7.78
C HIS A 20 -12.08 3.48 -7.21
N LEU A 21 -13.36 3.59 -6.81
CA LEU A 21 -14.17 2.43 -6.43
C LEU A 21 -14.44 1.52 -7.63
N ASP A 22 -14.82 2.10 -8.76
CA ASP A 22 -15.05 1.34 -9.99
C ASP A 22 -13.77 0.63 -10.46
N LYS A 23 -12.61 1.27 -10.30
CA LYS A 23 -11.32 0.60 -10.48
C LYS A 23 -11.17 -0.56 -9.50
N ALA A 24 -11.37 -0.33 -8.20
CA ALA A 24 -11.26 -1.37 -7.17
C ALA A 24 -12.17 -2.58 -7.41
N LYS A 25 -13.40 -2.38 -7.88
CA LYS A 25 -14.35 -3.45 -8.22
C LYS A 25 -13.90 -4.29 -9.42
N ARG A 26 -13.13 -3.71 -10.34
CA ARG A 26 -12.50 -4.43 -11.46
C ARG A 26 -11.19 -5.11 -11.05
N ILE A 27 -10.70 -4.84 -9.84
CA ILE A 27 -9.49 -5.48 -9.32
C ILE A 27 -9.81 -6.91 -8.86
N LYS A 28 -9.41 -7.90 -9.66
CA LYS A 28 -9.35 -9.31 -9.25
C LYS A 28 -8.04 -9.64 -8.57
N TRP A 29 -8.08 -9.75 -7.24
CA TRP A 29 -6.93 -10.10 -6.43
C TRP A 29 -6.54 -11.58 -6.62
N ILE A 30 -5.33 -11.83 -7.13
CA ILE A 30 -4.70 -13.16 -7.15
C ILE A 30 -3.77 -13.30 -5.93
N ARG A 31 -3.30 -14.52 -5.68
CA ARG A 31 -2.34 -14.84 -4.58
C ARG A 31 -1.07 -13.96 -4.56
N GLN A 32 -0.81 -13.20 -5.62
CA GLN A 32 0.29 -12.25 -5.74
C GLN A 32 -0.17 -11.02 -6.58
N GLY A 33 -0.98 -10.12 -6.00
CA GLY A 33 -1.43 -8.89 -6.68
C GLY A 33 -2.74 -9.04 -7.47
N HIS A 34 -2.84 -8.46 -8.67
CA HIS A 34 -4.10 -8.29 -9.45
C HIS A 34 -4.05 -8.89 -10.87
N GLU A 35 -5.14 -9.52 -11.36
CA GLU A 35 -5.24 -10.15 -12.71
C GLU A 35 -4.97 -9.20 -13.90
N GLU A 36 -5.50 -7.96 -13.95
CA GLU A 36 -5.21 -7.06 -15.10
C GLU A 36 -3.71 -6.77 -15.22
N PHE A 37 -2.97 -6.89 -14.11
CA PHE A 37 -1.53 -6.73 -14.08
C PHE A 37 -0.74 -7.96 -14.51
N CYS A 38 -1.30 -9.17 -14.35
CA CYS A 38 -0.67 -10.39 -14.83
C CYS A 38 -0.69 -10.49 -16.36
N GLU A 39 -1.72 -9.97 -17.04
CA GLU A 39 -1.76 -9.94 -18.51
C GLU A 39 -0.77 -8.92 -19.10
N LEU A 40 -0.56 -7.77 -18.46
CA LEU A 40 0.54 -6.85 -18.84
C LEU A 40 1.93 -7.45 -18.56
N SER A 41 2.00 -8.38 -17.61
CA SER A 41 3.21 -9.15 -17.35
C SER A 41 3.39 -10.30 -18.35
N SER A 42 2.41 -10.71 -19.16
CA SER A 42 2.49 -11.95 -19.96
C SER A 42 3.51 -11.95 -21.10
N ASN A 43 4.27 -10.86 -21.29
CA ASN A 43 5.55 -10.90 -22.00
C ASN A 43 6.71 -11.43 -21.13
N PHE A 44 6.39 -12.05 -19.99
CA PHE A 44 7.31 -12.69 -19.06
C PHE A 44 7.95 -13.92 -19.72
N THR A 45 9.15 -13.76 -20.28
CA THR A 45 10.14 -14.83 -20.17
C THR A 45 10.62 -14.85 -18.72
N THR A 46 10.62 -16.03 -18.11
CA THR A 46 10.89 -16.30 -16.70
C THR A 46 12.29 -15.92 -16.19
N ASP A 47 13.08 -15.15 -16.93
CA ASP A 47 14.52 -15.04 -16.68
C ASP A 47 15.04 -13.65 -16.27
N GLU A 48 14.22 -12.61 -16.17
CA GLU A 48 14.75 -11.26 -15.87
C GLU A 48 13.96 -10.55 -14.75
N VAL A 49 13.87 -11.19 -13.58
CA VAL A 49 13.75 -10.47 -12.31
C VAL A 49 15.14 -10.44 -11.69
N SER A 50 15.89 -9.37 -11.96
CA SER A 50 17.22 -9.19 -11.38
C SER A 50 17.05 -9.04 -9.86
N THR A 51 17.47 -10.05 -9.12
CA THR A 51 17.44 -10.11 -7.64
C THR A 51 18.71 -9.55 -6.99
N ASP A 52 19.52 -8.81 -7.73
CA ASP A 52 20.80 -8.31 -7.24
C ASP A 52 20.62 -6.96 -6.57
N ASP A 53 20.13 -7.01 -5.33
CA ASP A 53 20.26 -5.94 -4.35
C ASP A 53 21.66 -6.06 -3.70
N PRO A 54 22.60 -5.13 -3.99
CA PRO A 54 24.01 -5.26 -3.59
C PRO A 54 24.24 -5.09 -2.08
N ASP A 55 23.22 -4.71 -1.30
CA ASP A 55 23.34 -4.47 0.15
C ASP A 55 23.02 -5.70 1.01
N LEU A 56 22.86 -6.88 0.37
CA LEU A 56 22.75 -8.17 1.04
C LEU A 56 24.13 -8.85 1.14
N PRO A 57 24.85 -8.76 2.28
CA PRO A 57 26.08 -9.49 2.46
C PRO A 57 25.79 -11.00 2.53
N GLY A 58 26.19 -11.72 1.48
CA GLY A 58 26.46 -13.16 1.54
C GLY A 58 25.33 -14.09 1.16
N ARG A 59 24.71 -13.93 -0.01
CA ARG A 59 23.95 -15.04 -0.62
C ARG A 59 24.90 -16.03 -1.29
N LYS A 60 25.47 -16.95 -0.51
CA LYS A 60 26.06 -18.18 -1.07
C LYS A 60 24.95 -18.89 -1.84
N THR A 61 25.26 -19.37 -3.05
CA THR A 61 24.38 -20.12 -3.95
C THR A 61 23.68 -21.24 -3.20
N ALA A 62 22.47 -20.97 -2.71
CA ALA A 62 21.64 -21.94 -2.04
C ALA A 62 20.94 -22.78 -3.11
N THR A 63 21.39 -24.03 -3.21
CA THR A 63 20.66 -25.17 -3.75
C THR A 63 19.16 -25.00 -3.53
N LYS A 64 18.36 -25.17 -4.59
CA LYS A 64 16.89 -25.09 -4.63
C LYS A 64 16.27 -25.30 -3.23
N PRO A 65 15.67 -24.28 -2.59
CA PRO A 65 14.99 -24.53 -1.34
C PRO A 65 13.78 -25.41 -1.68
N GLY A 66 13.76 -26.62 -1.12
CA GLY A 66 12.58 -27.47 -1.13
C GLY A 66 11.38 -26.64 -0.68
N ALA A 67 10.27 -26.76 -1.39
CA ALA A 67 9.04 -26.02 -1.14
C ALA A 67 8.74 -26.03 0.37
N VAL A 68 8.95 -24.90 1.03
CA VAL A 68 8.51 -24.70 2.40
C VAL A 68 6.99 -24.75 2.32
N LYS A 69 6.41 -25.87 2.74
CA LYS A 69 4.96 -25.99 2.90
C LYS A 69 4.55 -24.99 3.97
N PHE A 70 4.02 -23.85 3.54
CA PHE A 70 3.25 -22.98 4.41
C PHE A 70 2.14 -23.83 5.03
N LYS A 71 2.20 -24.03 6.34
CA LYS A 71 1.13 -24.65 7.09
C LYS A 71 0.01 -23.62 7.12
N GLU A 72 -1.11 -23.92 6.48
CA GLU A 72 -2.32 -23.09 6.58
C GLU A 72 -2.57 -22.75 8.04
N PRO A 73 -2.93 -21.49 8.36
CA PRO A 73 -3.22 -21.09 9.72
C PRO A 73 -4.26 -22.04 10.32
N ALA A 74 -4.04 -22.44 11.57
CA ALA A 74 -4.84 -23.48 12.25
C ALA A 74 -6.31 -23.09 12.47
N SER A 75 -6.65 -21.83 12.23
CA SER A 75 -8.00 -21.28 12.26
C SER A 75 -8.36 -20.76 10.87
N PRO A 76 -9.59 -21.00 10.37
CA PRO A 76 -10.08 -20.28 9.20
C PRO A 76 -9.91 -18.77 9.46
N PRO A 77 -9.60 -17.96 8.43
CA PRO A 77 -9.66 -16.52 8.58
C PRO A 77 -11.01 -16.15 9.19
N PRO A 78 -11.08 -15.15 10.08
CA PRO A 78 -12.37 -14.69 10.59
C PRO A 78 -13.27 -14.37 9.40
N ASP A 79 -14.55 -14.70 9.50
CA ASP A 79 -15.54 -14.28 8.51
C ASP A 79 -15.45 -12.75 8.42
N TYR A 80 -14.85 -12.25 7.34
CA TYR A 80 -14.79 -10.84 7.05
C TYR A 80 -15.92 -10.53 6.08
N GLU A 81 -16.73 -9.54 6.42
CA GLU A 81 -17.74 -9.04 5.51
C GLU A 81 -17.05 -8.13 4.50
N SER A 82 -17.08 -8.51 3.22
CA SER A 82 -16.61 -7.62 2.16
C SER A 82 -17.62 -6.49 1.98
N ILE A 83 -17.16 -5.25 2.12
CA ILE A 83 -17.97 -4.07 1.85
C ILE A 83 -17.78 -3.69 0.39
N ASP A 84 -18.73 -4.11 -0.46
CA ASP A 84 -18.72 -3.81 -1.89
C ASP A 84 -19.56 -2.57 -2.27
N ASP A 85 -20.36 -2.09 -1.31
CA ASP A 85 -21.17 -0.89 -1.45
C ASP A 85 -20.36 0.38 -1.20
N PHE A 86 -20.56 1.38 -2.07
CA PHE A 86 -19.80 2.63 -2.01
C PHE A 86 -20.10 3.44 -0.76
N GLU A 87 -21.39 3.62 -0.46
CA GLU A 87 -21.85 4.50 0.61
C GLU A 87 -21.41 3.91 1.95
N THR A 88 -21.59 2.61 2.12
CA THR A 88 -21.13 1.87 3.30
C THR A 88 -19.61 1.95 3.48
N ALA A 89 -18.83 1.75 2.41
CA ALA A 89 -17.37 1.86 2.49
C ALA A 89 -16.93 3.28 2.85
N LEU A 90 -17.58 4.29 2.29
CA LEU A 90 -17.30 5.70 2.59
C LEU A 90 -17.64 6.06 4.04
N GLU A 91 -18.77 5.58 4.56
CA GLU A 91 -19.16 5.78 5.97
C GLU A 91 -18.13 5.17 6.92
N VAL A 92 -17.74 3.91 6.69
CA VAL A 92 -16.73 3.23 7.51
C VAL A 92 -15.39 3.97 7.46
N LEU A 93 -14.95 4.39 6.28
CA LEU A 93 -13.69 5.13 6.10
C LEU A 93 -13.77 6.55 6.71
N ALA A 94 -14.93 7.20 6.66
CA ALA A 94 -15.16 8.51 7.25
C ALA A 94 -15.14 8.45 8.78
N ASP A 95 -15.70 7.40 9.38
CA ASP A 95 -15.74 7.22 10.83
C ASP A 95 -14.43 6.65 11.41
N ALA A 96 -13.59 6.05 10.58
CA ALA A 96 -12.30 5.50 11.01
C ALA A 96 -11.40 6.56 11.66
N SER A 97 -10.90 6.29 12.86
CA SER A 97 -9.98 7.21 13.56
C SER A 97 -8.53 7.12 13.03
N LEU A 98 -8.17 6.00 12.41
CA LEU A 98 -6.82 5.68 11.92
C LEU A 98 -6.92 4.72 10.74
N VAL A 99 -6.06 4.88 9.74
CA VAL A 99 -5.94 3.94 8.62
C VAL A 99 -4.63 3.17 8.73
N VAL A 100 -4.68 1.84 8.70
CA VAL A 100 -3.48 0.99 8.81
C VAL A 100 -3.35 0.04 7.63
N GLY A 101 -2.11 -0.19 7.18
CA GLY A 101 -1.82 -1.13 6.10
C GLY A 101 -0.52 -1.89 6.37
N LEU A 102 -0.60 -3.18 6.69
CA LEU A 102 0.58 -4.03 6.87
C LEU A 102 0.83 -4.83 5.59
N HIS A 103 1.91 -4.52 4.87
CA HIS A 103 2.23 -5.14 3.58
C HIS A 103 1.06 -5.04 2.59
N SER A 104 0.47 -3.86 2.51
CA SER A 104 -0.72 -3.55 1.71
C SER A 104 -0.47 -3.49 0.19
N ASP A 105 0.56 -4.17 -0.31
CA ASP A 105 0.94 -4.28 -1.72
C ASP A 105 0.69 -2.98 -2.53
N GLN A 106 -0.06 -3.08 -3.63
CA GLN A 106 -0.40 -1.98 -4.53
C GLN A 106 -1.29 -0.90 -3.89
N ALA A 107 -1.98 -1.22 -2.78
CA ALA A 107 -2.85 -0.29 -2.08
C ALA A 107 -2.08 0.66 -1.14
N THR A 108 -0.80 0.40 -0.86
CA THR A 108 0.00 1.14 0.12
C THR A 108 -0.01 2.65 -0.13
N GLU A 109 0.25 3.09 -1.37
CA GLU A 109 0.21 4.51 -1.71
C GLU A 109 -1.20 5.10 -1.56
N ARG A 110 -2.24 4.35 -1.96
CA ARG A 110 -3.63 4.81 -1.90
C ARG A 110 -4.11 5.03 -0.47
N ILE A 111 -3.63 4.22 0.46
CA ILE A 111 -3.88 4.42 1.90
C ILE A 111 -3.30 5.76 2.36
N VAL A 112 -2.05 6.06 1.96
CA VAL A 112 -1.38 7.33 2.31
C VAL A 112 -2.12 8.51 1.70
N ASP A 113 -2.43 8.47 0.41
CA ASP A 113 -3.15 9.54 -0.30
C ASP A 113 -4.52 9.81 0.33
N PHE A 114 -5.28 8.74 0.65
CA PHE A 114 -6.57 8.86 1.31
C PHE A 114 -6.43 9.51 2.70
N ALA A 115 -5.52 9.01 3.53
CA ALA A 115 -5.36 9.51 4.88
C ALA A 115 -4.97 10.99 4.90
N LEU A 116 -4.05 11.40 4.02
CA LEU A 116 -3.67 12.80 3.87
C LEU A 116 -4.84 13.67 3.40
N ALA A 117 -5.60 13.23 2.39
CA ALA A 117 -6.76 13.95 1.88
C ALA A 117 -7.89 14.05 2.92
N ALA A 118 -8.06 13.01 3.74
CA ALA A 118 -9.05 12.94 4.81
C ALA A 118 -8.60 13.64 6.11
N GLY A 119 -7.35 14.10 6.18
CA GLY A 119 -6.78 14.65 7.40
C GLY A 119 -6.70 13.65 8.55
N LYS A 120 -6.57 12.35 8.23
CA LYS A 120 -6.53 11.24 9.19
C LYS A 120 -5.10 10.77 9.43
N PRO A 121 -4.75 10.36 10.66
CA PRO A 121 -3.50 9.67 10.91
C PRO A 121 -3.48 8.34 10.13
N PHE A 122 -2.28 7.84 9.83
CA PHE A 122 -2.11 6.52 9.22
C PHE A 122 -0.81 5.86 9.65
N ALA A 123 -0.73 4.54 9.48
CA ALA A 123 0.51 3.78 9.54
C ALA A 123 0.52 2.67 8.49
N VAL A 124 1.51 2.67 7.60
CA VAL A 124 1.68 1.64 6.58
C VAL A 124 3.06 1.00 6.63
N VAL A 125 3.15 -0.27 6.30
CA VAL A 125 4.42 -0.98 6.08
C VAL A 125 4.48 -1.39 4.61
N PRO A 126 5.16 -0.62 3.74
CA PRO A 126 5.39 -1.04 2.37
C PRO A 126 6.33 -2.26 2.31
N CYS A 127 6.12 -3.11 1.31
CA CYS A 127 6.93 -4.29 1.04
C CYS A 127 7.52 -4.28 -0.39
N CYS A 128 6.68 -3.96 -1.39
CA CYS A 128 7.01 -4.03 -2.81
C CYS A 128 6.76 -2.68 -3.49
N VAL A 129 7.68 -2.29 -4.38
CA VAL A 129 7.61 -1.00 -5.10
C VAL A 129 6.58 -1.02 -6.22
N TYR A 130 6.39 -2.18 -6.86
CA TYR A 130 5.54 -2.32 -8.04
C TYR A 130 5.85 -1.29 -9.14
N GLN A 131 7.15 -1.02 -9.42
CA GLN A 131 7.59 -0.01 -10.39
C GLN A 131 6.90 -0.12 -11.76
N LYS A 132 6.68 -1.35 -12.26
CA LYS A 132 5.98 -1.60 -13.54
C LYS A 132 4.50 -1.23 -13.50
N CYS A 133 3.89 -1.30 -12.31
CA CYS A 133 2.50 -0.90 -12.10
C CYS A 133 2.33 0.59 -11.89
N PHE A 134 3.39 1.27 -11.48
CA PHE A 134 3.39 2.70 -11.16
C PHE A 134 4.58 3.40 -11.82
N PRO A 135 4.69 3.35 -13.17
CA PRO A 135 5.85 3.86 -13.90
C PRO A 135 5.99 5.39 -13.80
N ASP A 136 4.91 6.07 -13.41
CA ASP A 136 4.88 7.53 -13.30
C ASP A 136 5.32 8.04 -11.92
N ARG A 137 5.59 7.14 -10.95
CA ARG A 137 6.09 7.56 -9.62
C ARG A 137 7.48 8.16 -9.75
N LYS A 138 7.60 9.39 -9.27
CA LYS A 138 8.85 10.15 -9.28
C LYS A 138 9.13 10.74 -7.91
N LEU A 139 10.41 10.69 -7.53
CA LEU A 139 10.95 11.44 -6.41
C LEU A 139 10.91 12.95 -6.70
N PRO A 140 11.05 13.82 -5.67
CA PRO A 140 11.05 15.27 -5.85
C PRO A 140 12.13 15.80 -6.82
N ASP A 141 13.23 15.07 -7.00
CA ASP A 141 14.30 15.38 -7.96
C ASP A 141 14.01 14.90 -9.39
N GLY A 142 12.85 14.25 -9.61
CA GLY A 142 12.39 13.75 -10.89
C GLY A 142 12.84 12.32 -11.22
N GLN A 143 13.63 11.67 -10.36
CA GLN A 143 14.05 10.27 -10.56
C GLN A 143 12.87 9.30 -10.38
N LEU A 144 12.89 8.20 -11.13
CA LEU A 144 11.86 7.16 -11.02
C LEU A 144 12.00 6.39 -9.71
N VAL A 145 10.87 6.00 -9.13
CA VAL A 145 10.82 5.19 -7.91
C VAL A 145 11.00 3.72 -8.26
N ASN A 146 12.22 3.19 -8.08
CA ASN A 146 12.57 1.84 -8.52
C ASN A 146 12.98 0.90 -7.38
N THR A 147 13.54 1.47 -6.31
CA THR A 147 13.99 0.73 -5.12
C THR A 147 13.01 0.86 -3.97
N TYR A 148 13.17 0.02 -2.94
CA TYR A 148 12.35 0.10 -1.74
C TYR A 148 12.59 1.43 -1.00
N GLU A 149 13.85 1.86 -0.96
CA GLU A 149 14.32 3.08 -0.34
C GLU A 149 13.76 4.30 -1.08
N ASP A 150 13.70 4.26 -2.42
CA ASP A 150 13.01 5.27 -3.23
C ASP A 150 11.53 5.30 -2.86
N PHE A 151 10.88 4.15 -2.66
CA PHE A 151 9.45 4.11 -2.36
C PHE A 151 9.15 4.68 -0.98
N ILE A 152 9.97 4.39 0.02
CA ILE A 152 9.89 5.04 1.34
C ILE A 152 10.06 6.55 1.19
N THR A 153 11.10 6.99 0.47
CA THR A 153 11.41 8.42 0.26
C THR A 153 10.26 9.11 -0.46
N TYR A 154 9.69 8.47 -1.48
CA TYR A 154 8.54 8.93 -2.23
C TYR A 154 7.33 9.16 -1.30
N LEU A 155 6.99 8.17 -0.45
CA LEU A 155 5.87 8.30 0.49
C LEU A 155 6.11 9.42 1.51
N CYS A 156 7.31 9.52 2.07
CA CYS A 156 7.67 10.60 2.98
C CYS A 156 7.65 11.99 2.32
N SER A 157 7.89 12.07 1.01
CA SER A 157 7.85 13.35 0.29
C SER A 157 6.43 13.93 0.13
N LYS A 158 5.38 13.13 0.34
CA LYS A 158 3.99 13.57 0.17
C LYS A 158 3.53 14.55 1.25
N ASP A 159 4.10 14.49 2.46
CA ASP A 159 3.82 15.43 3.54
C ASP A 159 5.01 15.50 4.52
N PRO A 160 5.51 16.70 4.88
CA PRO A 160 6.69 16.86 5.73
C PRO A 160 6.53 16.34 7.17
N ARG A 161 5.29 16.05 7.59
CA ARG A 161 4.99 15.50 8.93
C ARG A 161 5.11 13.97 8.97
N ILE A 162 5.21 13.31 7.82
CA ILE A 162 5.37 11.84 7.75
C ILE A 162 6.71 11.44 8.37
N ARG A 163 6.66 10.38 9.20
CA ARG A 163 7.81 9.81 9.90
C ARG A 163 7.96 8.34 9.53
N THR A 164 9.14 7.79 9.82
CA THR A 164 9.45 6.38 9.63
C THR A 164 9.90 5.72 10.93
N GLN A 165 9.57 4.45 11.12
CA GLN A 165 10.04 3.65 12.25
C GLN A 165 10.28 2.19 11.85
N THR A 166 11.41 1.63 12.24
CA THR A 166 11.70 0.20 12.07
C THR A 166 10.97 -0.62 13.13
N LEU A 167 10.21 -1.62 12.70
CA LEU A 167 9.47 -2.55 13.56
C LEU A 167 10.27 -3.82 13.84
N GLY A 168 10.00 -4.46 14.99
CA GLY A 168 10.76 -5.62 15.49
C GLY A 168 10.40 -6.96 14.83
N PHE A 169 10.29 -7.02 13.50
CA PHE A 169 10.06 -8.26 12.75
C PHE A 169 10.92 -8.35 11.49
N ASP A 170 11.05 -9.56 10.95
CA ASP A 170 11.91 -9.86 9.80
C ASP A 170 11.33 -9.43 8.45
N GLY A 171 12.19 -9.13 7.49
CA GLY A 171 11.80 -8.70 6.15
C GLY A 171 11.63 -7.18 6.04
N ARG A 172 10.73 -6.71 5.17
CA ARG A 172 10.44 -5.28 5.01
C ARG A 172 9.60 -4.82 6.21
N ASN A 173 10.24 -4.06 7.10
CA ASN A 173 9.72 -3.74 8.43
C ASN A 173 9.75 -2.23 8.76
N THR A 174 9.98 -1.37 7.76
CA THR A 174 9.88 0.07 7.95
C THR A 174 8.42 0.50 7.87
N ALA A 175 7.88 0.98 8.98
CA ALA A 175 6.61 1.66 9.04
C ALA A 175 6.78 3.12 8.58
N VAL A 176 5.91 3.57 7.70
CA VAL A 176 5.73 4.97 7.29
C VAL A 176 4.41 5.44 7.90
N TYR A 177 4.43 6.51 8.68
CA TYR A 177 3.25 6.93 9.45
C TYR A 177 3.16 8.44 9.60
N LEU A 178 1.92 8.93 9.75
CA LEU A 178 1.64 10.30 10.16
C LEU A 178 1.29 10.28 11.66
N PRO A 179 2.05 10.97 12.53
CA PRO A 179 1.76 11.01 13.96
C PRO A 179 0.41 11.66 14.26
N LEU A 180 -0.16 11.35 15.43
CA LEU A 180 -1.40 11.97 15.87
C LEU A 180 -1.21 13.48 16.08
N PRO A 181 -2.27 14.30 15.95
CA PRO A 181 -2.18 15.74 16.14
C PRO A 181 -1.59 16.15 17.50
N ASP A 182 -1.76 15.33 18.53
CA ASP A 182 -1.23 15.57 19.88
C ASP A 182 0.28 15.24 20.02
N ASP A 183 0.88 14.60 19.00
CA ASP A 183 2.28 14.13 18.97
C ASP A 183 3.21 15.00 18.07
N LEU A 184 2.69 16.16 17.60
CA LEU A 184 3.40 17.15 16.77
C LEU A 184 3.82 18.38 17.58
#